data_AF-A0A519ZQF4-F1
#
_entry.id   AF-A0A519ZQF4-F1
#
_cell.length_a   1.000
_cell.length_b   1.000
_cell.length_c   1.000
_cell.angle_alpha   90.00
_cell.angle_beta   90.00
_cell.angle_gamma   90.00
#
_symmetry.space_group_name_H-M   'P 1'
#
loop_
_entity.id
_entity.type
_entity.pdbx_description
1 polymer ?
#
loop_
_entity_poly.entity_id
_entity_poly.type
_entity_poly.pdbx_seq_one_letter_code
_entity_poly.pdbx_strand_id
1 'polypeptide(L)'
;MKKYKFAAGFLLIAFASLTWSFREDLFQVSKNLDIFASLYKEININYVDETNPTDMMRTSIDAMLEQLDPYTEYIPESEIEDYKLKYVSTQYGGIGAATIFLEGKLYVNEVVEGYPADKQGLMPGDQLVKINNNEVKGKDRSQISHLLRGPRGSEVELLIIRNGTVITKTLVRDEIKQPNVTYSGMTEDGLGYI
;
A
#
# COMPACT_ATOMS: atom_id res chain seq x y z
N MET A 1 -29.22 -27.40 53.26
CA MET A 1 -27.92 -26.72 53.41
C MET A 1 -26.72 -27.45 52.78
N LYS A 2 -26.59 -28.80 52.86
CA LYS A 2 -25.43 -29.51 52.28
C LYS A 2 -25.32 -29.44 50.75
N LYS A 3 -26.44 -29.43 50.00
CA LYS A 3 -26.44 -29.40 48.51
C LYS A 3 -25.81 -28.14 47.91
N TYR A 4 -26.03 -26.97 48.52
CA TYR A 4 -25.44 -25.69 48.07
C TYR A 4 -23.92 -25.61 48.32
N LYS A 5 -23.40 -26.29 49.35
CA LYS A 5 -21.96 -26.37 49.63
C LYS A 5 -21.20 -27.19 48.58
N PHE A 6 -21.82 -28.28 48.10
CA PHE A 6 -21.26 -29.07 46.99
C PHE A 6 -21.30 -28.31 45.67
N ALA A 7 -22.40 -27.59 45.38
CA ALA A 7 -22.49 -26.74 44.19
C ALA A 7 -21.44 -25.62 44.19
N ALA A 8 -21.21 -24.95 45.33
CA ALA A 8 -20.20 -23.90 45.46
C ALA A 8 -18.76 -24.45 45.31
N GLY A 9 -18.47 -25.65 45.84
CA GLY A 9 -17.18 -26.31 45.65
C GLY A 9 -16.91 -26.68 44.19
N PHE A 10 -17.94 -27.17 43.47
CA PHE A 10 -17.82 -27.49 42.05
C PHE A 10 -17.59 -26.23 41.19
N LEU A 11 -18.25 -25.12 41.53
CA LEU A 11 -18.06 -23.83 40.89
C LEU A 11 -16.65 -23.26 41.13
N LEU A 12 -16.09 -23.42 42.32
CA LEU A 12 -14.71 -23.04 42.64
C LEU A 12 -13.69 -23.90 41.89
N ILE A 13 -13.92 -25.20 41.77
CA ILE A 13 -13.05 -26.10 41.00
C ILE A 13 -13.13 -25.77 39.52
N ALA A 14 -14.33 -25.52 38.98
CA ALA A 14 -14.52 -25.09 37.59
C ALA A 14 -13.84 -23.74 37.29
N PHE A 15 -13.93 -22.80 38.24
CA PHE A 15 -13.24 -21.52 38.14
C PHE A 15 -11.71 -21.67 38.23
N ALA A 16 -11.21 -22.51 39.14
CA ALA A 16 -9.78 -22.82 39.25
C ALA A 16 -9.24 -23.57 38.02
N SER A 17 -10.02 -24.47 37.41
CA SER A 17 -9.63 -25.13 36.16
C SER A 17 -9.60 -24.17 34.97
N LEU A 18 -10.54 -23.21 34.91
CA LEU A 18 -10.51 -22.17 33.88
C LEU A 18 -9.26 -21.28 34.03
N THR A 19 -8.96 -20.82 35.25
CA THR A 19 -7.79 -19.96 35.47
C THR A 19 -6.47 -20.68 35.22
N TRP A 20 -6.40 -22.00 35.43
CA TRP A 20 -5.22 -22.80 35.12
C TRP A 20 -5.01 -22.97 33.61
N SER A 21 -6.08 -23.27 32.86
CA SER A 21 -6.02 -23.43 31.40
C SER A 21 -5.57 -22.15 30.69
N PHE A 22 -6.11 -20.99 31.09
CA PHE A 22 -5.68 -19.68 30.54
C PHE A 22 -4.21 -19.33 30.85
N ARG A 23 -3.65 -19.88 31.94
CA ARG A 23 -2.25 -19.63 32.33
C ARG A 23 -1.26 -20.44 31.49
N GLU A 24 -1.62 -21.65 31.09
CA GLU A 24 -0.73 -22.52 30.29
C GLU A 24 -0.49 -21.94 28.89
N ASP A 25 -1.52 -21.43 28.21
CA ASP A 25 -1.38 -20.83 26.88
C ASP A 25 -0.52 -19.56 26.90
N LEU A 26 -0.78 -18.65 27.85
CA LEU A 26 0.03 -17.43 27.99
C LEU A 26 1.49 -17.72 28.37
N PHE A 27 1.72 -18.78 29.16
CA PHE A 27 3.07 -19.22 29.51
C PHE A 27 3.83 -19.74 28.29
N GLN A 28 3.19 -20.55 27.43
CA GLN A 28 3.84 -21.02 26.20
C GLN A 28 4.16 -19.88 25.24
N VAL A 29 3.26 -18.89 25.11
CA VAL A 29 3.51 -17.71 24.27
C VAL A 29 4.72 -16.92 24.77
N SER A 30 4.79 -16.62 26.07
CA SER A 30 5.93 -15.88 26.65
C SER A 30 7.24 -16.63 26.45
N LYS A 31 7.26 -17.94 26.72
CA LYS A 31 8.45 -18.78 26.58
C LYS A 31 8.95 -18.79 25.13
N ASN A 32 8.05 -18.96 24.16
CA ASN A 32 8.44 -18.98 22.74
C ASN A 32 8.91 -17.61 22.25
N LEU A 33 8.34 -16.52 22.77
CA LEU A 33 8.80 -15.17 22.48
C LEU A 33 10.22 -14.93 23.02
N ASP A 34 10.53 -15.41 24.22
CA ASP A 34 11.87 -15.31 24.81
C ASP A 34 12.90 -16.10 24.00
N ILE A 35 12.54 -17.31 23.54
CA ILE A 35 13.38 -18.14 22.68
C ILE A 35 13.64 -17.43 21.35
N PHE A 36 12.60 -16.91 20.71
CA PHE A 36 12.70 -16.18 19.45
C PHE A 36 13.59 -14.93 19.59
N ALA A 37 13.36 -14.11 20.61
CA ALA A 37 14.15 -12.91 20.86
C ALA A 37 15.62 -13.23 21.12
N SER A 38 15.89 -14.29 21.89
CA SER A 38 17.26 -14.76 22.18
C SER A 38 17.95 -15.24 20.91
N LEU A 39 17.30 -16.09 20.12
CA LEU A 39 17.83 -16.60 18.85
C LEU A 39 18.10 -15.48 17.86
N TYR A 40 17.12 -14.59 17.66
CA TYR A 40 17.23 -13.46 16.75
C TYR A 40 18.40 -12.56 17.13
N LYS A 41 18.56 -12.25 18.42
CA LYS A 41 19.69 -11.47 18.92
C LYS A 41 21.03 -12.19 18.71
N GLU A 42 21.11 -13.47 19.02
CA GLU A 42 22.35 -14.25 18.92
C GLU A 42 22.85 -14.30 17.48
N ILE A 43 21.96 -14.49 16.51
CA ILE A 43 22.31 -14.47 15.08
C ILE A 43 22.81 -13.09 14.67
N ASN A 44 22.10 -12.01 15.01
CA ASN A 44 22.49 -10.66 14.59
C ASN A 44 23.85 -10.20 15.19
N ILE A 45 24.26 -10.74 16.35
CA ILE A 45 25.52 -10.37 17.02
C ILE A 45 26.69 -11.26 16.60
N ASN A 46 26.46 -12.57 16.46
CA ASN A 46 27.56 -13.54 16.38
C ASN A 46 27.70 -14.20 15.00
N TYR A 47 26.82 -13.89 14.04
CA TYR A 47 26.95 -14.46 12.70
C TYR A 47 28.18 -13.91 11.97
N VAL A 48 28.76 -14.73 11.11
CA VAL A 48 30.04 -14.43 10.42
C VAL A 48 29.90 -13.31 9.38
N ASP A 49 28.73 -13.21 8.75
CA ASP A 49 28.39 -12.20 7.74
C ASP A 49 27.50 -11.11 8.33
N GLU A 50 27.48 -9.95 7.69
CA GLU A 50 26.55 -8.87 8.02
C GLU A 50 25.11 -9.33 7.80
N THR A 51 24.29 -9.20 8.84
CA THR A 51 22.86 -9.52 8.79
C THR A 51 22.06 -8.24 8.64
N ASN A 52 20.91 -8.29 7.94
CA ASN A 52 19.94 -7.20 7.93
C ASN A 52 18.81 -7.56 8.90
N PRO A 53 18.77 -6.96 10.11
CA PRO A 53 17.74 -7.27 11.10
C PRO A 53 16.32 -7.04 10.55
N THR A 54 16.11 -5.95 9.80
CA THR A 54 14.80 -5.57 9.25
C THR A 54 14.27 -6.65 8.29
N ASP A 55 15.11 -7.11 7.37
CA ASP A 55 14.71 -8.12 6.37
C ASP A 55 14.49 -9.49 7.03
N MET A 56 15.32 -9.85 8.02
CA MET A 56 15.17 -11.09 8.78
C MET A 56 13.86 -11.10 9.58
N MET A 57 13.52 -9.99 10.23
CA MET A 57 12.25 -9.87 10.97
C MET A 57 11.07 -10.00 10.02
N ARG A 58 11.10 -9.30 8.87
CA ARG A 58 10.07 -9.40 7.83
C ARG A 58 9.88 -10.84 7.37
N THR A 59 10.96 -11.50 6.98
CA THR A 59 10.93 -12.90 6.51
C THR A 59 10.34 -13.84 7.57
N SER A 60 10.67 -13.61 8.85
CA SER A 60 10.14 -14.40 9.96
C SER A 60 8.62 -14.23 10.11
N ILE A 61 8.13 -12.99 10.00
CA ILE A 61 6.70 -12.69 10.06
C ILE A 61 5.97 -13.31 8.86
N ASP A 62 6.48 -13.12 7.65
CA ASP A 62 5.87 -13.64 6.42
C ASP A 62 5.75 -15.17 6.48
N ALA A 63 6.79 -15.87 6.94
CA ALA A 63 6.76 -17.32 7.12
C ALA A 63 5.78 -17.80 8.21
N MET A 64 5.57 -17.00 9.27
CA MET A 64 4.54 -17.31 10.28
C MET A 64 3.13 -17.17 9.70
N LEU A 65 2.91 -16.16 8.86
CA LEU A 65 1.60 -15.87 8.27
C LEU A 65 1.22 -16.84 7.14
N GLU A 66 2.21 -17.37 6.40
CA GLU A 66 1.99 -18.34 5.31
C GLU A 66 1.17 -19.57 5.73
N GLN A 67 1.25 -19.98 7.01
CA GLN A 67 0.51 -21.13 7.54
C GLN A 67 -0.93 -20.80 7.95
N LEU A 68 -1.32 -19.52 7.99
CA LEU A 68 -2.61 -19.08 8.50
C LEU A 68 -3.67 -19.10 7.38
N ASP A 69 -3.51 -18.21 6.39
CA ASP A 69 -4.36 -18.11 5.21
C ASP A 69 -3.70 -17.22 4.14
N PRO A 70 -4.08 -17.31 2.85
CA PRO A 70 -3.44 -16.59 1.75
C PRO A 70 -3.78 -15.09 1.68
N TYR A 71 -4.60 -14.56 2.60
CA TYR A 71 -5.03 -13.16 2.62
C TYR A 71 -4.49 -12.39 3.83
N THR A 72 -3.90 -13.06 4.81
CA THR A 72 -3.26 -12.41 5.96
C THR A 72 -1.83 -12.04 5.60
N GLU A 73 -1.58 -10.74 5.44
CA GLU A 73 -0.27 -10.18 5.14
C GLU A 73 0.17 -9.16 6.20
N TYR A 74 1.47 -9.09 6.47
CA TYR A 74 2.08 -8.05 7.29
C TYR A 74 2.69 -6.97 6.40
N ILE A 75 2.34 -5.71 6.69
CA ILE A 75 2.89 -4.55 5.98
C ILE A 75 3.80 -3.77 6.94
N PRO A 76 5.11 -3.69 6.66
CA PRO A 76 6.03 -2.93 7.51
C PRO A 76 5.73 -1.43 7.44
N GLU A 77 6.05 -0.69 8.51
CA GLU A 77 5.81 0.75 8.60
C GLU A 77 6.45 1.54 7.44
N SER A 78 7.63 1.11 6.98
CA SER A 78 8.31 1.74 5.82
C SER A 78 7.52 1.63 4.52
N GLU A 79 6.60 0.67 4.40
CA GLU A 79 5.77 0.44 3.21
C GLU A 79 4.32 0.82 3.43
N ILE A 80 3.93 1.23 4.64
CA ILE A 80 2.53 1.42 5.00
C ILE A 80 1.87 2.54 4.18
N GLU A 81 2.62 3.59 3.86
CA GLU A 81 2.13 4.69 3.03
C GLU A 81 1.87 4.22 1.60
N ASP A 82 2.82 3.48 1.01
CA ASP A 82 2.71 2.90 -0.33
C ASP A 82 1.60 1.85 -0.42
N TYR A 83 1.43 1.04 0.61
CA TYR A 83 0.34 0.06 0.70
C TYR A 83 -1.01 0.76 0.81
N LYS A 84 -1.13 1.77 1.68
CA LYS A 84 -2.32 2.61 1.79
C LYS A 84 -2.62 3.28 0.45
N LEU A 85 -1.61 3.77 -0.25
CA LEU A 85 -1.68 4.37 -1.59
C LEU A 85 -2.22 3.43 -2.66
N LYS A 86 -1.87 2.14 -2.61
CA LYS A 86 -2.20 1.16 -3.66
C LYS A 86 -3.51 0.41 -3.40
N TYR A 87 -3.77 0.03 -2.14
CA TYR A 87 -4.79 -0.99 -1.83
C TYR A 87 -5.90 -0.51 -0.89
N VAL A 88 -5.62 0.43 0.02
CA VAL A 88 -6.58 0.83 1.07
C VAL A 88 -7.34 2.10 0.73
N SER A 89 -6.67 3.07 0.12
CA SER A 89 -7.21 4.41 -0.04
C SER A 89 -7.74 4.63 -1.45
N THR A 90 -9.06 4.84 -1.55
CA THR A 90 -9.70 5.51 -2.70
C THR A 90 -9.43 7.02 -2.71
N GLN A 91 -8.72 7.56 -1.71
CA GLN A 91 -8.65 9.00 -1.43
C GLN A 91 -7.42 9.69 -2.02
N TYR A 92 -6.57 8.99 -2.76
CA TYR A 92 -5.39 9.62 -3.33
C TYR A 92 -5.68 10.38 -4.60
N GLY A 93 -5.06 11.56 -4.66
CA GLY A 93 -5.16 12.44 -5.79
C GLY A 93 -4.12 12.05 -6.84
N GLY A 94 -4.57 11.91 -8.07
CA GLY A 94 -3.70 11.86 -9.24
C GLY A 94 -3.79 13.17 -10.02
N ILE A 95 -3.07 13.22 -11.13
CA ILE A 95 -3.25 14.28 -12.12
C ILE A 95 -4.26 13.91 -13.21
N GLY A 96 -4.64 12.63 -13.32
CA GLY A 96 -5.58 12.16 -14.36
C GLY A 96 -4.95 12.08 -15.75
N ALA A 97 -3.67 11.69 -15.83
CA ALA A 97 -2.96 11.47 -17.09
C ALA A 97 -2.24 10.12 -17.07
N ALA A 98 -2.28 9.40 -18.19
CA ALA A 98 -1.48 8.21 -18.43
C ALA A 98 -0.17 8.60 -19.12
N THR A 99 0.93 7.97 -18.71
CA THR A 99 2.26 8.22 -19.28
C THR A 99 2.87 6.96 -19.87
N ILE A 100 3.70 7.15 -20.88
CA ILE A 100 4.44 6.08 -21.57
C ILE A 100 5.91 6.45 -21.71
N PHE A 101 6.79 5.47 -21.58
CA PHE A 101 8.20 5.64 -21.91
C PHE A 101 8.44 5.29 -23.37
N LEU A 102 9.02 6.22 -24.11
CA LEU A 102 9.47 6.02 -25.49
C LEU A 102 10.93 6.47 -25.58
N GLU A 103 11.82 5.56 -25.98
CA GLU A 103 13.26 5.82 -26.14
C GLU A 103 13.91 6.45 -24.88
N GLY A 104 13.48 6.02 -23.69
CA GLY A 104 14.01 6.52 -22.41
C GLY A 104 13.51 7.90 -21.99
N LYS A 105 12.54 8.47 -22.71
CA LYS A 105 11.84 9.72 -22.35
C LYS A 105 10.39 9.41 -21.97
N LEU A 106 9.85 10.20 -21.05
CA LEU A 106 8.48 10.07 -20.58
C LEU A 106 7.57 11.01 -21.37
N TYR A 107 6.48 10.47 -21.91
CA TYR A 107 5.46 11.22 -22.63
C TYR A 107 4.09 11.02 -21.99
N VAL A 108 3.25 12.04 -22.09
CA VAL A 108 1.81 11.90 -21.84
C VAL A 108 1.20 11.12 -22.99
N ASN A 109 0.56 10.00 -22.68
CA ASN A 109 -0.17 9.18 -23.66
C ASN A 109 -1.64 9.60 -23.73
N GLU A 110 -2.26 9.80 -22.58
CA GLU A 110 -3.70 10.06 -22.46
C GLU A 110 -3.95 11.04 -21.33
N VAL A 111 -4.96 11.90 -21.50
CA VAL A 111 -5.41 12.85 -20.49
C VAL A 111 -6.91 12.64 -20.33
N VAL A 112 -7.35 12.40 -19.11
CA VAL A 112 -8.76 12.14 -18.81
C VAL A 112 -9.47 13.47 -18.58
N GLU A 113 -10.57 13.68 -19.32
CA GLU A 113 -11.36 14.91 -19.27
C GLU A 113 -11.89 15.19 -17.85
N GLY A 114 -11.89 16.46 -17.45
CA GLY A 114 -12.41 16.91 -16.15
C GLY A 114 -11.46 16.74 -14.96
N TYR A 115 -10.29 16.11 -15.16
CA TYR A 115 -9.25 15.93 -14.15
C TYR A 115 -8.19 17.04 -14.18
N PRO A 116 -7.30 17.13 -13.15
CA PRO A 116 -6.32 18.21 -13.05
C PRO A 116 -5.44 18.42 -14.28
N ALA A 117 -5.02 17.36 -14.96
CA ALA A 117 -4.19 17.45 -16.17
C ALA A 117 -4.94 18.12 -17.33
N ASP A 118 -6.19 17.74 -17.56
CA ASP A 118 -7.07 18.36 -18.55
C ASP A 118 -7.32 19.84 -18.22
N LYS A 119 -7.70 20.13 -16.96
CA LYS A 119 -7.93 21.50 -16.47
C LYS A 119 -6.72 22.43 -16.62
N GLN A 120 -5.51 21.87 -16.58
CA GLN A 120 -4.26 22.63 -16.75
C GLN A 120 -3.73 22.61 -18.19
N GLY A 121 -4.45 21.98 -19.12
CA GLY A 121 -4.14 21.96 -20.54
C GLY A 121 -2.94 21.07 -20.88
N LEU A 122 -2.72 20.00 -20.11
CA LEU A 122 -1.81 18.92 -20.47
C LEU A 122 -2.38 18.19 -21.70
N MET A 123 -1.52 17.79 -22.63
CA MET A 123 -1.97 17.16 -23.87
C MET A 123 -1.18 15.89 -24.14
N PRO A 124 -1.78 14.87 -24.80
CA PRO A 124 -1.03 13.76 -25.36
C PRO A 124 0.14 14.26 -26.23
N GLY A 125 1.30 13.63 -26.08
CA GLY A 125 2.55 14.02 -26.74
C GLY A 125 3.43 15.00 -25.96
N ASP A 126 2.96 15.55 -24.84
CA ASP A 126 3.82 16.34 -23.95
C ASP A 126 4.95 15.48 -23.37
N GLN A 127 6.19 15.92 -23.53
CA GLN A 127 7.33 15.27 -22.91
C GLN A 127 7.51 15.78 -21.48
N LEU A 128 7.46 14.89 -20.48
CA LEU A 128 7.75 15.24 -19.08
C LEU A 128 9.27 15.20 -18.84
N VAL A 129 9.81 16.29 -18.30
CA VAL A 129 11.24 16.42 -18.01
C VAL A 129 11.51 16.47 -16.51
N LYS A 130 10.69 17.20 -15.75
CA LYS A 130 10.76 17.27 -14.29
C LYS A 130 9.38 17.17 -13.65
N ILE A 131 9.35 16.53 -12.48
CA ILE A 131 8.18 16.45 -11.60
C ILE A 131 8.64 16.98 -10.24
N ASN A 132 8.11 18.14 -9.85
CA ASN A 132 8.65 18.98 -8.77
C ASN A 132 10.17 19.20 -8.99
N ASN A 133 10.97 18.95 -7.95
CA ASN A 133 12.43 19.06 -8.01
C ASN A 133 13.13 17.81 -8.55
N ASN A 134 12.39 16.81 -9.02
CA ASN A 134 12.95 15.54 -9.47
C ASN A 134 13.02 15.44 -11.00
N GLU A 135 14.19 15.10 -11.53
CA GLU A 135 14.33 14.77 -12.96
C GLU A 135 13.67 13.44 -13.29
N VAL A 136 13.01 13.39 -14.44
CA VAL A 136 12.36 12.17 -14.95
C VAL A 136 13.38 11.18 -15.50
N LYS A 137 14.52 11.68 -16.01
CA LYS A 137 15.56 10.86 -16.63
C LYS A 137 16.14 9.87 -15.62
N GLY A 138 16.20 8.59 -16.02
CA GLY A 138 16.76 7.53 -15.18
C GLY A 138 15.81 6.99 -14.10
N LYS A 139 14.56 7.46 -14.05
CA LYS A 139 13.53 6.90 -13.17
C LYS A 139 12.70 5.83 -13.88
N ASP A 140 12.32 4.80 -13.14
CA ASP A 140 11.40 3.78 -13.61
C ASP A 140 9.93 4.23 -13.53
N ARG A 141 9.03 3.41 -14.08
CA ARG A 141 7.58 3.68 -14.08
C ARG A 141 6.98 3.76 -12.68
N SER A 142 7.46 2.95 -11.74
CA SER A 142 6.97 2.95 -10.36
C SER A 142 7.32 4.27 -9.65
N GLN A 143 8.57 4.69 -9.79
CA GLN A 143 9.08 5.95 -9.25
C GLN A 143 8.34 7.16 -9.83
N ILE A 144 8.10 7.18 -11.15
CA ILE A 144 7.29 8.24 -11.78
C ILE A 144 5.86 8.24 -11.23
N SER A 145 5.23 7.06 -11.12
CA SER A 145 3.88 6.95 -10.57
C SER A 145 3.82 7.46 -9.13
N HIS A 146 4.83 7.19 -8.31
CA HIS A 146 4.90 7.68 -6.93
C HIS A 146 5.04 9.20 -6.87
N LEU A 147 5.82 9.82 -7.78
CA LEU A 147 5.97 11.28 -7.85
C LEU A 147 4.68 12.00 -8.32
N LEU A 148 3.94 11.39 -9.24
CA LEU A 148 2.71 11.97 -9.77
C LEU A 148 1.52 11.82 -8.81
N ARG A 149 1.51 10.75 -8.00
CA ARG A 149 0.51 10.52 -6.95
C ARG A 149 0.88 11.30 -5.69
N GLY A 150 -0.13 11.53 -4.86
CA GLY A 150 0.06 12.22 -3.59
C GLY A 150 -1.27 12.54 -2.93
N PRO A 151 -1.25 13.17 -1.74
CA PRO A 151 -2.47 13.55 -1.04
C PRO A 151 -3.38 14.40 -1.92
N ARG A 152 -4.69 14.18 -1.84
CA ARG A 152 -5.68 15.04 -2.51
C ARG A 152 -5.49 16.50 -2.06
N GLY A 153 -5.55 17.43 -3.01
CA GLY A 153 -5.34 18.86 -2.78
C GLY A 153 -3.87 19.29 -2.72
N SER A 154 -2.91 18.36 -2.77
CA SER A 154 -1.50 18.72 -2.85
C SER A 154 -1.12 19.19 -4.24
N GLU A 155 -0.16 20.11 -4.33
CA GLU A 155 0.35 20.62 -5.60
C GLU A 155 1.46 19.73 -6.18
N VAL A 156 1.52 19.71 -7.51
CA VAL A 156 2.63 19.12 -8.27
C VAL A 156 2.99 20.04 -9.42
N GLU A 157 4.27 20.38 -9.51
CA GLU A 157 4.83 21.15 -10.60
C GLU A 157 5.39 20.20 -11.67
N LEU A 158 5.01 20.40 -12.92
CA LEU A 158 5.49 19.64 -14.06
C LEU A 158 6.22 20.57 -15.01
N LEU A 159 7.45 20.21 -15.37
CA LEU A 159 8.18 20.84 -16.46
C LEU A 159 8.07 19.95 -17.68
N ILE A 160 7.37 20.44 -18.69
CA ILE A 160 7.09 19.72 -19.93
C ILE A 160 7.75 20.41 -21.14
N ILE A 161 7.99 19.63 -22.18
CA ILE A 161 8.39 20.14 -23.50
C ILE A 161 7.27 19.84 -24.49
N ARG A 162 6.75 20.89 -25.12
CA ARG A 162 5.76 20.82 -26.20
C ARG A 162 6.31 21.56 -27.41
N ASN A 163 6.48 20.86 -28.55
CA ASN A 163 7.02 21.43 -29.79
C ASN A 163 8.34 22.21 -29.59
N GLY A 164 9.24 21.68 -28.75
CA GLY A 164 10.53 22.30 -28.43
C GLY A 164 10.47 23.46 -27.43
N THR A 165 9.29 23.88 -26.99
CA THR A 165 9.13 24.92 -25.96
C THR A 165 8.99 24.30 -24.58
N VAL A 166 9.75 24.81 -23.61
CA VAL A 166 9.65 24.41 -22.20
C VAL A 166 8.48 25.16 -21.55
N ILE A 167 7.56 24.41 -20.94
CA ILE A 167 6.39 24.95 -20.25
C ILE A 167 6.35 24.36 -18.84
N THR A 168 6.13 25.22 -17.86
CA THR A 168 5.89 24.80 -16.47
C THR A 168 4.40 24.84 -16.19
N LYS A 169 3.87 23.78 -15.57
CA LYS A 169 2.46 23.64 -15.19
C LYS A 169 2.37 23.21 -13.73
N THR A 170 1.57 23.91 -12.95
CA THR A 170 1.26 23.51 -11.57
C THR A 170 -0.14 22.92 -11.54
N LEU A 171 -0.26 21.68 -11.05
CA LEU A 171 -1.52 20.96 -10.96
C LEU A 171 -1.83 20.70 -9.49
N VAL A 172 -3.10 20.77 -9.13
CA VAL A 172 -3.59 20.35 -7.81
C VAL A 172 -4.11 18.94 -7.95
N ARG A 173 -3.54 17.98 -7.21
CA ARG A 173 -3.95 16.57 -7.26
C ARG A 173 -5.40 16.43 -6.79
N ASP A 174 -6.20 15.65 -7.52
CA ASP A 174 -7.58 15.36 -7.15
C ASP A 174 -7.89 13.87 -7.29
N GLU A 175 -8.90 13.42 -6.56
CA GLU A 175 -9.32 12.02 -6.51
C GLU A 175 -9.71 11.55 -7.92
N ILE A 176 -8.95 10.60 -8.47
CA ILE A 176 -9.22 10.06 -9.82
C ILE A 176 -10.19 8.90 -9.70
N LYS A 177 -11.45 9.14 -10.07
CA LYS A 177 -12.47 8.11 -10.18
C LYS A 177 -12.46 7.55 -11.60
N GLN A 178 -11.92 6.36 -11.76
CA GLN A 178 -12.10 5.62 -12.99
C GLN A 178 -13.52 5.03 -12.99
N PRO A 179 -14.39 5.39 -13.95
CA PRO A 179 -15.69 4.76 -14.04
C PRO A 179 -15.50 3.26 -14.32
N ASN A 180 -16.28 2.42 -13.66
CA ASN A 180 -16.23 0.96 -13.87
C ASN A 180 -16.66 0.58 -15.30
N VAL A 181 -17.45 1.44 -15.95
CA VAL A 181 -17.96 1.28 -17.32
C VAL A 181 -17.73 2.60 -18.05
N THR A 182 -16.90 2.59 -19.09
CA THR A 182 -16.54 3.80 -19.86
C THR A 182 -17.69 4.30 -20.72
N TYR A 183 -18.53 3.40 -21.24
CA TYR A 183 -19.69 3.75 -22.04
C TYR A 183 -20.80 2.73 -21.83
N SER A 184 -22.03 3.19 -21.62
CA SER A 184 -23.20 2.33 -21.65
C SER A 184 -24.32 3.05 -22.39
N GLY A 185 -25.09 2.30 -23.17
CA GLY A 185 -26.13 2.88 -24.00
C GLY A 185 -27.03 1.83 -24.62
N MET A 186 -28.06 2.30 -25.32
CA MET A 186 -28.97 1.47 -26.10
C MET A 186 -28.85 1.90 -27.57
N THR A 187 -28.65 0.93 -28.46
CA THR A 187 -28.67 1.20 -29.90
C THR A 187 -30.10 1.49 -30.35
N GLU A 188 -30.26 2.07 -31.55
CA GLU A 188 -31.59 2.34 -32.13
C GLU A 188 -32.44 1.06 -32.28
N ASP A 189 -31.79 -0.09 -32.45
CA ASP A 189 -32.43 -1.41 -32.57
C ASP A 189 -32.81 -2.04 -31.21
N GLY A 190 -32.60 -1.32 -30.09
CA GLY A 190 -32.94 -1.79 -28.75
C GLY A 190 -31.92 -2.75 -28.11
N LEU A 191 -30.69 -2.81 -28.62
CA LEU A 191 -29.62 -3.61 -28.03
C LEU A 191 -28.87 -2.79 -26.98
N GLY A 192 -28.71 -3.34 -25.78
CA GLY A 192 -27.86 -2.76 -24.73
C GLY A 192 -26.38 -2.98 -25.02
N TYR A 193 -25.60 -1.91 -25.00
CA TYR A 193 -24.14 -1.92 -25.11
C TYR A 193 -23.52 -1.41 -23.81
N ILE A 194 -22.57 -2.17 -23.26
CA ILE A 194 -21.81 -1.90 -22.03
C ILE A 194 -20.34 -2.19 -22.32
#